data_AF-A0A9D8QCZ8-F1
#
_entry.id   AF-A0A9D8QCZ8-F1
#
_cell.length_a   1.000
_cell.length_b   1.000
_cell.length_c   1.000
_cell.angle_alpha   90.00
_cell.angle_beta   90.00
_cell.angle_gamma   90.00
#
_symmetry.space_group_name_H-M   'P 1'
#
loop_
_entity.id
_entity.type
_entity.pdbx_description
1 polymer ?
#
loop_
_entity_poly.entity_id
_entity_poly.type
_entity_poly.pdbx_seq_one_letter_code
_entity_poly.pdbx_strand_id
1 'polypeptide(L)'
;MPATRSVLSLAALLALCASASTMDALPRFPKGQDYGRARKALLAQGWAPLHLPGADPCRPGDRRCAGRPEMFACAGTGVAPCLFLWRRGAVTIEVATYGEERARVSRITCRTGCG
;
A
#
# COMPACT_ATOMS: atom_id res chain seq x y z
N MET A 1 -51.95 -16.00 -43.88
CA MET A 1 -51.49 -14.59 -43.81
C MET A 1 -52.73 -13.75 -43.56
N PRO A 2 -52.84 -13.05 -42.40
CA PRO A 2 -52.11 -11.82 -42.16
C PRO A 2 -51.32 -11.80 -40.84
N ALA A 3 -50.35 -10.88 -40.80
CA ALA A 3 -49.42 -10.63 -39.72
C ALA A 3 -50.03 -9.71 -38.65
N THR A 4 -49.88 -10.07 -37.38
CA THR A 4 -50.20 -9.20 -36.24
C THR A 4 -48.91 -8.75 -35.56
N ARG A 5 -48.86 -7.44 -35.33
CA ARG A 5 -47.66 -6.63 -35.13
C ARG A 5 -47.08 -6.76 -33.73
N SER A 6 -45.75 -6.67 -33.67
CA SER A 6 -44.92 -6.55 -32.47
C SER A 6 -45.34 -5.40 -31.56
N VAL A 7 -45.33 -5.67 -30.25
CA VAL A 7 -44.84 -4.71 -29.26
C VAL A 7 -44.08 -5.51 -28.18
N LEU A 8 -42.84 -5.86 -28.47
CA LEU A 8 -41.90 -6.33 -27.45
C LEU A 8 -41.38 -5.09 -26.72
N SER A 9 -42.02 -4.77 -25.59
CA SER A 9 -41.60 -3.70 -24.68
C SER A 9 -40.22 -4.03 -24.10
N LEU A 10 -39.18 -3.46 -24.70
CA LEU A 10 -37.79 -3.55 -24.24
C LEU A 10 -37.60 -2.63 -23.03
N ALA A 11 -37.99 -3.09 -21.85
CA ALA A 11 -37.66 -2.43 -20.59
C ALA A 11 -36.16 -2.66 -20.28
N ALA A 12 -35.31 -1.81 -20.85
CA ALA A 12 -33.89 -1.75 -20.52
C ALA A 12 -33.73 -1.17 -19.11
N LEU A 13 -33.68 -2.05 -18.10
CA LEU A 13 -33.36 -1.71 -16.72
C LEU A 13 -31.87 -1.31 -16.64
N LEU A 14 -31.62 -0.01 -16.59
CA LEU A 14 -30.33 0.60 -16.29
C LEU A 14 -29.89 0.22 -14.86
N ALA A 15 -29.11 -0.86 -14.74
CA ALA A 15 -28.42 -1.19 -13.49
C ALA A 15 -27.23 -0.24 -13.29
N LEU A 16 -27.47 0.90 -12.64
CA LEU A 16 -26.40 1.76 -12.11
C LEU A 16 -25.70 0.98 -10.98
N CYS A 17 -24.58 0.32 -11.30
CA CYS A 17 -23.65 -0.20 -10.30
C CYS A 17 -23.02 0.98 -9.56
N ALA A 18 -23.63 1.38 -8.43
CA ALA A 18 -22.99 2.28 -7.48
C ALA A 18 -21.72 1.61 -6.97
N SER A 19 -20.57 2.10 -7.43
CA SER A 19 -19.28 1.62 -6.94
C SER A 19 -19.08 2.18 -5.53
N ALA A 20 -19.46 1.40 -4.52
CA ALA A 20 -19.12 1.70 -3.14
C ALA A 20 -17.60 1.63 -3.02
N SER A 21 -16.95 2.79 -2.98
CA SER A 21 -15.53 2.87 -2.63
C SER A 21 -15.42 2.51 -1.16
N THR A 22 -15.11 1.26 -0.86
CA THR A 22 -14.70 0.90 0.50
C THR A 22 -13.41 1.66 0.76
N MET A 23 -13.46 2.63 1.68
CA MET A 23 -12.25 3.20 2.27
C MET A 23 -11.49 2.07 2.93
N ASP A 24 -10.51 1.52 2.21
CA ASP A 24 -9.73 0.39 2.70
C ASP A 24 -8.95 0.91 3.90
N ALA A 25 -9.34 0.43 5.08
CA ALA A 25 -8.72 0.85 6.32
C ALA A 25 -7.20 0.62 6.22
N LEU A 26 -6.42 1.63 6.61
CA LEU A 26 -4.97 1.51 6.59
C LEU A 26 -4.51 0.23 7.29
N PRO A 27 -3.54 -0.51 6.72
CA PRO A 27 -3.02 -1.70 7.37
C PRO A 27 -2.49 -1.32 8.75
N ARG A 28 -2.74 -2.19 9.73
CA ARG A 28 -2.30 -1.99 11.12
C ARG A 28 -1.33 -3.09 11.50
N PHE A 29 -0.21 -2.68 12.09
CA PHE A 29 0.79 -3.58 12.64
C PHE A 29 1.03 -3.25 14.12
N PRO A 30 1.27 -4.26 14.98
CA PRO A 30 1.70 -4.00 16.34
C PRO A 30 2.98 -3.16 16.36
N LYS A 31 3.04 -2.18 17.26
CA LYS A 31 4.28 -1.41 17.49
C LYS A 31 5.40 -2.38 17.85
N GLY A 32 6.57 -2.22 17.23
CA GLY A 32 7.73 -3.07 17.44
C GLY A 32 7.76 -4.35 16.59
N GLN A 33 6.72 -4.60 15.78
CA GLN A 33 6.70 -5.73 14.84
C GLN A 33 7.90 -5.65 13.89
N ASP A 34 8.55 -6.79 13.66
CA ASP A 34 9.63 -6.92 12.68
C ASP A 34 9.15 -6.47 11.29
N TYR A 35 9.91 -5.56 10.67
CA TYR A 35 9.54 -5.00 9.37
C TYR A 35 9.49 -6.06 8.26
N GLY A 36 10.32 -7.11 8.32
CA GLY A 36 10.25 -8.22 7.38
C GLY A 36 8.89 -8.94 7.43
N ARG A 37 8.30 -9.09 8.62
CA ARG A 37 6.93 -9.62 8.78
C ARG A 37 5.89 -8.64 8.24
N ALA A 38 5.98 -7.35 8.59
CA ALA A 38 5.06 -6.33 8.09
C ALA A 38 5.08 -6.23 6.56
N ARG A 39 6.27 -6.27 5.95
CA ARG A 39 6.50 -6.30 4.50
C ARG A 39 5.77 -7.47 3.83
N LYS A 40 5.94 -8.69 4.35
CA LYS A 40 5.25 -9.87 3.82
C LYS A 40 3.74 -9.71 3.87
N ALA A 41 3.20 -9.15 4.96
CA ALA A 41 1.78 -8.89 5.10
C ALA A 41 1.28 -7.82 4.11
N LEU A 42 2.04 -6.75 3.87
CA LEU A 42 1.70 -5.73 2.87
C LEU A 42 1.64 -6.33 1.46
N LEU A 43 2.66 -7.10 1.07
CA LEU A 43 2.69 -7.78 -0.22
C LEU A 43 1.48 -8.72 -0.39
N ALA A 44 1.15 -9.51 0.63
CA ALA A 44 -0.01 -10.40 0.61
C ALA A 44 -1.36 -9.66 0.52
N GLN A 45 -1.43 -8.42 1.02
CA GLN A 45 -2.59 -7.53 0.92
C GLN A 45 -2.64 -6.72 -0.40
N GLY A 46 -1.76 -7.03 -1.35
CA GLY A 46 -1.72 -6.36 -2.66
C GLY A 46 -1.04 -4.99 -2.66
N TRP A 47 -0.33 -4.61 -1.59
CA TRP A 47 0.51 -3.43 -1.62
C TRP A 47 1.79 -3.69 -2.40
N ALA A 48 2.10 -2.79 -3.32
CA ALA A 48 3.33 -2.80 -4.10
C ALA A 48 4.41 -1.91 -3.44
N PRO A 49 5.67 -2.36 -3.42
CA PRO A 49 6.82 -1.49 -3.11
C PRO A 49 6.81 -0.25 -4.01
N LEU A 50 6.90 0.94 -3.42
CA LEU A 50 6.99 2.19 -4.18
C LEU A 50 8.41 2.75 -4.08
N HIS A 51 9.12 2.77 -5.21
CA HIS A 51 10.41 3.44 -5.33
C HIS A 51 10.23 4.81 -5.99
N LEU A 52 10.81 5.87 -5.42
CA LEU A 52 10.70 7.24 -5.93
C LEU A 52 12.09 7.79 -6.31
N PRO A 53 12.20 8.70 -7.30
CA PRO A 53 13.48 9.28 -7.76
C PRO A 53 14.33 10.02 -6.72
N GLY A 54 13.83 10.23 -5.50
CA GLY A 54 14.55 10.86 -4.39
C GLY A 54 14.84 9.91 -3.23
N ALA A 55 14.74 8.59 -3.43
CA ALA A 55 15.07 7.61 -2.41
C ALA A 55 16.60 7.54 -2.20
N ASP A 56 17.01 7.50 -0.93
CA ASP A 56 18.40 7.28 -0.57
C ASP A 56 18.91 5.92 -1.06
N PRO A 57 20.20 5.79 -1.42
CA PRO A 57 20.79 4.48 -1.66
C PRO A 57 20.88 3.71 -0.34
N CYS A 58 20.56 2.41 -0.39
CA CYS A 58 20.83 1.52 0.74
C CYS A 58 22.34 1.34 0.88
N ARG A 59 22.88 1.65 2.07
CA ARG A 59 24.32 1.50 2.33
C ARG A 59 24.72 0.03 2.30
N PRO A 60 25.88 -0.33 1.70
CA PRO A 60 26.41 -1.69 1.75
C PRO A 60 26.48 -2.21 3.19
N GLY A 61 25.98 -3.42 3.43
CA GLY A 61 25.93 -4.04 4.76
C GLY A 61 24.69 -3.69 5.60
N ASP A 62 23.89 -2.69 5.22
CA ASP A 62 22.69 -2.34 5.97
C ASP A 62 21.54 -3.30 5.67
N ARG A 63 21.34 -4.27 6.57
CA ARG A 63 20.31 -5.31 6.46
C ARG A 63 18.88 -4.76 6.58
N ARG A 64 18.71 -3.55 7.10
CA ARG A 64 17.40 -2.91 7.25
C ARG A 64 16.79 -2.53 5.91
N CYS A 65 17.63 -2.13 4.95
CA CYS A 65 17.22 -1.69 3.61
C CYS A 65 17.60 -2.64 2.47
N ALA A 66 18.51 -3.61 2.70
CA ALA A 66 18.96 -4.53 1.66
C ALA A 66 17.79 -5.28 0.99
N GLY A 67 17.71 -5.19 -0.35
CA GLY A 67 16.68 -5.87 -1.16
C GLY A 67 15.25 -5.30 -0.98
N ARG A 68 15.13 -4.06 -0.51
CA ARG A 68 13.85 -3.40 -0.22
C ARG A 68 13.72 -2.13 -1.08
N PRO A 69 13.26 -2.25 -2.34
CA PRO A 69 13.09 -1.10 -3.24
C PRO A 69 12.10 -0.06 -2.70
N GLU A 70 11.22 -0.45 -1.77
CA GLU A 70 10.33 0.45 -1.05
C GLU A 70 11.05 1.39 -0.06
N MET A 71 12.34 1.18 0.23
CA MET A 71 13.08 2.07 1.12
C MET A 71 13.22 3.45 0.49
N PHE A 72 12.82 4.48 1.23
CA PHE A 72 12.95 5.87 0.83
C PHE A 72 14.10 6.57 1.55
N ALA A 73 14.24 6.36 2.85
CA ALA A 73 15.35 6.92 3.63
C ALA A 73 15.66 6.04 4.84
N CYS A 74 16.93 5.98 5.24
CA CYS A 74 17.37 5.34 6.47
C CYS A 74 18.48 6.18 7.13
N ALA A 75 18.32 6.49 8.42
CA ALA A 75 19.38 7.11 9.22
C ALA A 75 20.17 6.03 10.00
N GLY A 76 21.48 6.28 10.19
CA GLY A 76 22.44 5.29 10.70
C GLY A 76 22.96 5.54 12.12
N THR A 77 22.27 6.36 12.93
CA THR A 77 22.66 6.60 14.33
C THR A 77 21.43 6.77 15.22
N GLY A 78 21.52 6.26 16.45
CA GLY A 78 20.53 6.46 17.51
C GLY A 78 19.37 5.49 17.41
N VAL A 79 18.16 6.00 17.12
CA VAL A 79 16.97 5.14 16.92
C VAL A 79 16.93 4.51 15.52
N ALA A 80 17.86 4.89 14.64
CA ALA A 80 18.05 4.32 13.31
C ALA A 80 16.74 4.18 12.50
N PRO A 81 16.01 5.29 12.31
CA PRO A 81 14.73 5.22 11.62
C PRO A 81 14.93 4.89 10.14
N CYS A 82 13.99 4.13 9.60
CA CYS A 82 13.83 3.97 8.15
C CYS A 82 12.39 4.30 7.77
N LEU A 83 12.23 4.81 6.56
CA LEU A 83 10.96 5.12 5.93
C LEU A 83 10.80 4.24 4.69
N PHE A 84 9.67 3.54 4.60
CA PHE A 84 9.36 2.65 3.48
C PHE A 84 8.01 3.02 2.86
N LEU A 85 7.98 3.20 1.54
CA LEU A 85 6.81 3.66 0.81
C LEU A 85 6.11 2.51 0.08
N TRP A 86 4.78 2.51 0.18
CA TRP A 86 3.94 1.47 -0.40
C TRP A 86 2.78 2.10 -1.13
N ARG A 87 2.35 1.45 -2.21
CA ARG A 87 1.20 1.88 -3.00
C ARG A 87 0.22 0.73 -3.21
N ARG A 88 -1.07 1.04 -3.19
CA ARG A 88 -2.14 0.15 -3.63
C ARG A 88 -3.25 0.98 -4.26
N GLY A 89 -3.44 0.82 -5.58
CA GLY A 89 -4.32 1.70 -6.35
C GLY A 89 -3.85 3.17 -6.27
N ALA A 90 -4.75 4.07 -5.87
CA ALA A 90 -4.47 5.49 -5.64
C ALA A 90 -3.91 5.80 -4.25
N VAL A 91 -3.87 4.82 -3.34
CA VAL A 91 -3.43 5.00 -1.95
C VAL A 91 -1.92 4.83 -1.85
N THR A 92 -1.25 5.79 -1.21
CA THR A 92 0.16 5.69 -0.83
C THR A 92 0.28 5.80 0.69
N ILE A 93 1.06 4.91 1.28
CA ILE A 93 1.35 4.92 2.71
C ILE A 93 2.86 4.89 2.95
N GLU A 94 3.23 5.33 4.13
CA GLU A 94 4.57 5.20 4.67
C GLU A 94 4.56 4.29 5.90
N VAL A 95 5.51 3.37 5.94
CA VAL A 95 5.83 2.58 7.13
C VAL A 95 7.11 3.14 7.72
N ALA A 96 7.00 3.78 8.88
CA ALA A 96 8.15 4.22 9.65
C ALA A 96 8.63 3.09 10.57
N THR A 97 9.94 2.93 10.69
CA THR A 97 10.56 1.94 11.57
C THR A 97 11.62 2.55 12.47
N TYR A 98 12.14 1.77 13.41
CA TYR A 98 13.31 2.06 14.24
C TYR A 98 14.14 0.80 14.46
N GLY A 99 15.40 0.96 14.89
CA GLY A 99 16.33 -0.10 15.26
C GLY A 99 17.51 -0.24 14.30
N GLU A 100 18.73 -0.31 14.85
CA GLU A 100 20.02 -0.35 14.12
C GLU A 100 20.24 -1.69 13.38
N GLU A 101 19.99 -2.82 14.06
CA GLU A 101 20.22 -4.16 13.48
C GLU A 101 18.99 -4.73 12.78
N ARG A 102 17.81 -4.38 13.28
CA ARG A 102 16.52 -4.86 12.79
C ARG A 102 15.51 -3.73 12.79
N ALA A 103 14.98 -3.43 11.61
CA ALA A 103 13.89 -2.48 11.46
C ALA A 103 12.60 -3.03 12.10
N ARG A 104 12.01 -2.24 12.99
CA ARG A 104 10.75 -2.55 13.68
C ARG A 104 9.75 -1.44 13.43
N VAL A 105 8.51 -1.79 13.09
CA VAL A 105 7.46 -0.83 12.77
C VAL A 105 7.18 0.06 13.99
N SER A 106 7.23 1.38 13.79
CA SER A 106 6.77 2.36 14.77
C SER A 106 5.37 2.87 14.44
N ARG A 107 5.10 3.13 13.16
CA ARG A 107 3.86 3.75 12.68
C ARG A 107 3.62 3.48 11.20
N ILE A 108 2.35 3.50 10.81
CA ILE A 108 1.92 3.66 9.43
C ILE A 108 1.23 5.02 9.28
N THR A 109 1.62 5.77 8.26
CA THR A 109 1.08 7.09 7.96
C THR A 109 0.52 7.10 6.55
N CYS A 110 -0.70 7.62 6.39
CA CYS A 110 -1.21 7.93 5.06
C CYS A 110 -0.35 9.02 4.41
N ARG A 111 0.00 8.85 3.14
CA ARG A 111 0.61 9.92 2.35
C ARG A 111 -0.39 10.54 1.38
N THR A 112 -1.06 9.72 0.58
CA THR A 112 -2.04 10.18 -0.41
C THR A 112 -3.16 9.17 -0.59
N GLY A 113 -4.33 9.63 -1.04
CA GLY A 113 -5.43 8.77 -1.47
C GLY A 113 -6.14 7.99 -0.37
N CYS A 114 -5.85 8.24 0.91
CA CYS A 114 -6.64 7.67 2.00
C CYS A 114 -7.86 8.56 2.22
N GLY A 115 -9.04 8.05 1.90
CA GLY A 115 -10.28 8.45 2.58
C GLY A 115 -10.38 7.56 3.79
#